data_AF-A0AAD6G4M4-F1
#
_entry.id   AF-A0AAD6G4M4-F1
#
_cell.length_a   1.000
_cell.length_b   1.000
_cell.length_c   1.000
_cell.angle_alpha   90.00
_cell.angle_beta   90.00
_cell.angle_gamma   90.00
#
_symmetry.space_group_name_H-M   'P 1'
#
loop_
_entity.id
_entity.type
_entity.pdbx_description
1 polymer ?
#
loop_
_entity_poly.entity_id
_entity_poly.type
_entity_poly.pdbx_seq_one_letter_code
_entity_poly.pdbx_strand_id
1 'polypeptide(L)'
;MPKLLDQLPDGSTRDMNFYDSSFFKEAGNRLPTPAQVKALSRDIHTSPRPQPVIFEASKVLVKFGPHVTTTEAQCLWFIKRTFGDKVPVPEIFGWQVDEENHVYLYMEFIQGQTLQDRWNGLDDLDRVSLRSAISNRQRFTPT
;
A
#
# COMPACT_ATOMS: atom_id res chain seq x y z
N MET A 1 15.72 3.21 -20.00
CA MET A 1 15.14 2.62 -18.78
C MET A 1 15.07 1.10 -18.92
N PRO A 2 16.01 0.31 -18.37
CA PRO A 2 15.78 -1.13 -18.22
C PRO A 2 16.15 -1.80 -16.87
N LYS A 3 16.93 -1.18 -15.95
CA LYS A 3 17.50 -1.92 -14.80
C LYS A 3 16.56 -2.25 -13.62
N LEU A 4 15.34 -1.67 -13.58
CA LEU A 4 14.44 -1.82 -12.43
C LEU A 4 13.43 -2.96 -12.58
N LEU A 5 13.07 -3.31 -13.82
CA LEU A 5 12.20 -4.46 -14.09
C LEU A 5 12.89 -5.79 -13.73
N ASP A 6 14.21 -5.85 -13.90
CA ASP A 6 15.04 -6.99 -13.51
C ASP A 6 15.10 -7.20 -11.98
N GLN A 7 14.72 -6.19 -11.20
CA GLN A 7 14.66 -6.22 -9.73
C GLN A 7 13.23 -6.31 -9.22
N LEU A 8 12.25 -6.53 -10.10
CA LEU A 8 10.87 -6.63 -9.68
C LEU A 8 10.72 -7.84 -8.74
N PRO A 9 10.09 -7.66 -7.56
CA PRO A 9 9.83 -8.76 -6.66
C PRO A 9 9.03 -9.87 -7.36
N ASP A 10 9.36 -11.14 -7.12
CA ASP A 10 8.64 -12.27 -7.72
C ASP A 10 7.24 -12.40 -7.11
N GLY A 11 6.21 -12.00 -7.87
CA GLY A 11 4.82 -12.01 -7.41
C GLY A 11 4.21 -13.41 -7.25
N SER A 12 4.93 -14.48 -7.64
CA SER A 12 4.50 -15.86 -7.41
C SER A 12 4.84 -16.37 -6.00
N THR A 13 5.69 -15.66 -5.25
CA THR A 13 6.04 -16.07 -3.89
C THR A 13 4.88 -15.86 -2.93
N ARG A 14 4.71 -16.82 -2.02
CA ARG A 14 3.64 -16.79 -1.01
C ARG A 14 3.98 -15.93 0.20
N ASP A 15 5.24 -15.63 0.42
CA ASP A 15 5.74 -14.80 1.51
C ASP A 15 6.91 -13.98 0.96
N MET A 16 6.92 -12.69 1.26
CA MET A 16 7.97 -11.76 0.86
C MET A 16 8.07 -10.64 1.89
N ASN A 17 9.28 -10.46 2.43
CA ASN A 17 9.62 -9.34 3.30
C ASN A 17 10.65 -8.44 2.63
N PHE A 18 10.36 -7.14 2.55
CA PHE A 18 11.29 -6.13 2.08
C PHE A 18 12.14 -5.61 3.24
N TYR A 19 13.16 -6.38 3.64
CA TYR A 19 14.00 -6.06 4.80
C TYR A 19 14.77 -4.73 4.69
N ASP A 20 14.85 -4.15 3.49
CA ASP A 20 15.44 -2.84 3.25
C ASP A 20 14.44 -1.67 3.36
N SER A 21 13.15 -1.96 3.53
CA SER A 21 12.10 -0.97 3.81
C SER A 21 12.28 -0.32 5.18
N SER A 22 11.68 0.86 5.37
CA SER A 22 11.81 1.62 6.63
C SER A 22 11.34 0.84 7.86
N PHE A 23 10.32 -0.01 7.72
CA PHE A 23 9.75 -0.80 8.80
C PHE A 23 10.76 -1.74 9.48
N PHE A 24 11.62 -2.39 8.71
CA PHE A 24 12.58 -3.38 9.23
C PHE A 24 13.90 -2.77 9.71
N LYS A 25 14.10 -1.46 9.57
CA LYS A 25 15.29 -0.76 10.10
C LYS A 25 15.26 -0.65 11.63
N GLU A 26 14.07 -0.67 12.21
CA GLU A 26 13.88 -0.69 13.66
C GLU A 26 14.04 -2.12 14.20
N ALA A 27 14.95 -2.29 15.15
CA ALA A 27 15.27 -3.60 15.70
C ALA A 27 14.05 -4.21 16.42
N GLY A 28 13.71 -5.45 16.03
CA GLY A 28 12.60 -6.19 16.64
C GLY A 28 11.25 -5.99 15.96
N ASN A 29 11.13 -5.11 14.97
CA ASN A 29 9.90 -4.97 14.20
C ASN A 29 9.58 -6.26 13.44
N ARG A 30 8.30 -6.66 13.54
CA ARG A 30 7.75 -7.84 12.87
C ARG A 30 6.38 -7.49 12.31
N LEU A 31 6.14 -7.91 11.08
CA LEU A 31 4.83 -7.74 10.47
C LEU A 31 3.78 -8.55 11.23
N PRO A 32 2.55 -8.03 11.36
CA PRO A 32 1.48 -8.74 12.01
C PRO A 32 1.12 -10.01 11.23
N THR A 33 0.89 -11.09 11.95
CA THR A 33 0.48 -12.37 11.34
C THR A 33 -0.92 -12.27 10.73
N PRO A 34 -1.25 -13.06 9.70
CA PRO A 34 -2.60 -13.15 9.18
C PRO A 34 -3.63 -13.40 10.29
N ALA A 35 -3.33 -14.26 11.27
CA ALA A 35 -4.22 -14.50 12.41
C ALA A 35 -4.54 -13.22 13.21
N GLN A 36 -3.53 -12.36 13.47
CA GLN A 36 -3.75 -11.07 14.14
C GLN A 36 -4.59 -10.12 13.30
N VAL A 37 -4.37 -10.08 11.98
CA VAL A 37 -5.17 -9.26 11.05
C VAL A 37 -6.63 -9.72 11.05
N LYS A 38 -6.87 -11.04 10.94
CA LYS A 38 -8.21 -11.63 10.95
C LYS A 38 -8.95 -11.35 12.26
N ALA A 39 -8.26 -11.41 13.40
CA ALA A 39 -8.85 -11.12 14.71
C ALA A 39 -9.32 -9.66 14.88
N LEU A 40 -8.73 -8.72 14.14
CA LEU A 40 -9.08 -7.29 14.19
C LEU A 40 -10.05 -6.86 13.09
N SER A 41 -10.23 -7.65 12.05
CA SER A 41 -11.19 -7.36 10.99
C SER A 41 -12.61 -7.59 11.46
N ARG A 42 -13.50 -6.65 11.15
CA ARG A 42 -14.93 -6.72 11.49
C ARG A 42 -15.77 -7.36 10.39
N ASP A 43 -15.25 -7.42 9.17
CA ASP A 43 -15.99 -7.73 7.95
C ASP A 43 -15.33 -8.77 7.05
N ILE A 44 -14.27 -9.44 7.53
CA ILE A 44 -13.55 -10.49 6.79
C ILE A 44 -14.45 -11.63 6.28
N HIS A 45 -15.48 -11.99 7.04
CA HIS A 45 -16.40 -13.07 6.66
C HIS A 45 -17.66 -12.58 5.94
N THR A 46 -17.86 -11.28 5.86
CA THR A 46 -19.09 -10.67 5.32
C THR A 46 -18.86 -9.86 4.06
N SER A 47 -17.61 -9.50 3.75
CA SER A 47 -17.22 -8.72 2.58
C SER A 47 -16.08 -9.38 1.80
N PRO A 48 -16.18 -9.51 0.46
CA PRO A 48 -15.05 -9.95 -0.37
C PRO A 48 -13.96 -8.87 -0.48
N ARG A 49 -14.21 -7.66 0.04
CA ARG A 49 -13.24 -6.56 0.13
C ARG A 49 -13.31 -5.99 1.55
N PRO A 50 -12.73 -6.71 2.53
CA PRO A 50 -12.78 -6.26 3.91
C PRO A 50 -12.05 -4.93 4.08
N GLN A 51 -12.44 -4.16 5.08
CA GLN A 51 -11.73 -2.93 5.41
C GLN A 51 -10.28 -3.23 5.82
N PRO A 52 -9.30 -2.42 5.37
CA PRO A 52 -7.92 -2.58 5.82
C PRO A 52 -7.82 -2.48 7.34
N VAL A 53 -6.93 -3.29 7.92
CA VAL A 53 -6.64 -3.25 9.36
C VAL A 53 -5.43 -2.36 9.59
N ILE A 54 -5.51 -1.46 10.56
CA ILE A 54 -4.44 -0.53 10.92
C ILE A 54 -3.85 -0.93 12.27
N PHE A 55 -2.54 -1.11 12.31
CA PHE A 55 -1.74 -1.29 13.51
C PHE A 55 -1.04 0.02 13.83
N GLU A 56 -1.75 0.92 14.53
CA GLU A 56 -1.30 2.29 14.83
C GLU A 56 0.07 2.33 15.54
N ALA A 57 0.29 1.43 16.50
CA ALA A 57 1.53 1.38 17.27
C ALA A 57 2.77 1.12 16.42
N SER A 58 2.63 0.37 15.31
CA SER A 58 3.70 0.05 14.38
C SER A 58 3.58 0.78 13.03
N LYS A 59 2.57 1.65 12.88
CA LYS A 59 2.25 2.38 11.64
C LYS A 59 2.14 1.46 10.41
N VAL A 60 1.59 0.27 10.60
CA VAL A 60 1.37 -0.69 9.51
C VAL A 60 -0.11 -0.71 9.15
N LEU A 61 -0.42 -0.53 7.87
CA LEU A 61 -1.73 -0.82 7.32
C LEU A 61 -1.66 -2.13 6.53
N VAL A 62 -2.61 -3.02 6.81
CA VAL A 62 -2.74 -4.30 6.12
C VAL A 62 -3.99 -4.31 5.26
N LYS A 63 -3.79 -4.32 3.93
CA LYS A 63 -4.86 -4.55 2.96
C LYS A 63 -4.91 -6.05 2.67
N PHE A 64 -6.08 -6.66 2.79
CA PHE A 64 -6.17 -8.11 2.63
C PHE A 64 -7.50 -8.55 2.00
N GLY A 65 -7.54 -9.80 1.54
CA GLY A 65 -8.75 -10.46 1.04
C GLY A 65 -8.57 -11.11 -0.33
N PRO A 66 -9.63 -11.73 -0.87
CA PRO A 66 -9.58 -12.53 -2.11
C PRO A 66 -9.33 -11.72 -3.38
N HIS A 67 -9.47 -10.39 -3.31
CA HIS A 67 -9.24 -9.50 -4.46
C HIS A 67 -7.96 -8.67 -4.36
N VAL A 68 -7.18 -8.85 -3.28
CA VAL A 68 -5.84 -8.26 -3.17
C VAL A 68 -4.87 -9.15 -3.93
N THR A 69 -3.94 -8.56 -4.67
CA THR A 69 -3.01 -9.30 -5.53
C THR A 69 -1.57 -8.89 -5.24
N THR A 70 -0.63 -9.81 -5.45
CA THR A 70 0.82 -9.49 -5.41
C THR A 70 1.21 -8.48 -6.49
N THR A 71 0.47 -8.42 -7.61
CA THR A 71 0.62 -7.37 -8.63
C THR A 71 0.38 -5.97 -8.08
N GLU A 72 -0.58 -5.79 -7.16
CA GLU A 72 -0.77 -4.50 -6.49
C GLU A 72 0.49 -4.10 -5.69
N ALA A 73 1.05 -5.05 -4.94
CA ALA A 73 2.28 -4.84 -4.18
C ALA A 73 3.46 -4.47 -5.09
N GLN A 74 3.65 -5.23 -6.18
CA GLN A 74 4.69 -4.97 -7.19
C GLN A 74 4.54 -3.58 -7.83
N CYS A 75 3.32 -3.17 -8.15
CA CYS A 75 3.05 -1.86 -8.73
C CYS A 75 3.44 -0.74 -7.76
N LEU A 76 3.00 -0.82 -6.50
CA LEU A 76 3.32 0.19 -5.50
C LEU A 76 4.82 0.24 -5.19
N TRP A 77 5.45 -0.93 -5.07
CA TRP A 77 6.91 -1.05 -4.90
C TRP A 77 7.67 -0.40 -6.06
N PHE A 78 7.27 -0.68 -7.31
CA PHE A 78 7.89 -0.11 -8.49
C PHE A 78 7.74 1.41 -8.55
N ILE A 79 6.54 1.93 -8.24
CA ILE A 79 6.27 3.37 -8.22
C ILE A 79 7.15 4.04 -7.17
N LYS A 80 7.19 3.51 -5.94
CA LYS A 80 8.01 4.09 -4.86
C LYS A 80 9.50 4.09 -5.22
N ARG A 81 10.02 3.02 -5.83
CA ARG A 81 11.43 2.95 -6.28
C ARG A 81 11.74 3.88 -7.44
N THR A 82 10.83 4.03 -8.39
CA THR A 82 11.05 4.83 -9.60
C THR A 82 10.90 6.33 -9.34
N PHE A 83 9.90 6.70 -8.55
CA PHE A 83 9.51 8.10 -8.37
C PHE A 83 9.91 8.67 -7.00
N GLY A 84 10.36 7.83 -6.06
CA GLY A 84 10.67 8.26 -4.70
C GLY A 84 9.48 8.96 -4.06
N ASP A 85 9.73 10.14 -3.50
CA ASP A 85 8.69 10.95 -2.84
C ASP A 85 7.96 11.93 -3.77
N LYS A 86 8.26 11.90 -5.08
CA LYS A 86 7.53 12.72 -6.07
C LYS A 86 6.08 12.27 -6.25
N VAL A 87 5.81 10.99 -6.00
CA VAL A 87 4.47 10.43 -5.96
C VAL A 87 4.24 9.85 -4.57
N PRO A 88 3.29 10.39 -3.78
CA PRO A 88 2.97 9.90 -2.44
C PRO A 88 2.22 8.56 -2.54
N VAL A 89 2.98 7.49 -2.72
CA VAL A 89 2.53 6.11 -2.53
C VAL A 89 3.10 5.57 -1.23
N PRO A 90 2.37 4.70 -0.52
CA PRO A 90 2.89 4.04 0.66
C PRO A 90 4.09 3.16 0.31
N GLU A 91 5.07 3.09 1.21
CA GLU A 91 6.10 2.07 1.14
C GLU A 91 5.50 0.68 1.40
N ILE A 92 5.92 -0.32 0.62
CA ILE A 92 5.51 -1.71 0.82
C ILE A 92 6.55 -2.41 1.71
N PHE A 93 6.07 -3.04 2.78
CA PHE A 93 6.91 -3.79 3.71
C PHE A 93 6.96 -5.28 3.35
N GLY A 94 5.91 -5.81 2.74
CA GLY A 94 5.88 -7.19 2.29
C GLY A 94 4.48 -7.67 1.93
N TRP A 95 4.37 -8.96 1.62
CA TRP A 95 3.08 -9.63 1.52
C TRP A 95 3.15 -11.06 2.05
N GLN A 96 2.00 -11.61 2.39
CA GLN A 96 1.82 -13.02 2.70
C GLN A 96 0.55 -13.55 2.02
N VAL A 97 0.56 -14.82 1.61
CA VAL A 97 -0.57 -15.52 1.00
C VAL A 97 -0.95 -16.71 1.86
N ASP A 98 -2.17 -16.70 2.40
CA ASP A 98 -2.67 -17.82 3.22
C ASP A 98 -3.14 -19.00 2.38
N GLU A 99 -3.46 -20.12 3.04
CA GLU A 99 -3.88 -21.38 2.41
C GLU A 99 -5.14 -21.22 1.53
N GLU A 100 -5.97 -20.22 1.79
CA GLU A 100 -7.17 -19.87 1.02
C GLU A 100 -6.85 -18.95 -0.18
N ASN A 101 -5.57 -18.66 -0.41
CA ASN A 101 -5.04 -17.70 -1.39
C ASN A 101 -5.47 -16.25 -1.16
N HIS A 102 -5.81 -15.89 0.08
CA HIS A 102 -5.95 -14.48 0.44
C HIS A 102 -4.58 -13.85 0.58
N VAL A 103 -4.41 -12.73 -0.11
CA VAL A 103 -3.19 -11.91 -0.01
C VAL A 103 -3.36 -10.93 1.15
N TYR A 104 -2.32 -10.79 1.96
CA TYR A 104 -2.15 -9.80 3.01
C TYR A 104 -1.00 -8.90 2.58
N LEU A 105 -1.32 -7.67 2.18
CA LEU A 105 -0.36 -6.67 1.74
C LEU A 105 -0.04 -5.74 2.90
N TYR A 106 1.22 -5.74 3.33
CA TYR A 106 1.72 -4.92 4.42
C TYR A 106 2.36 -3.65 3.86
N MET A 107 1.83 -2.50 4.26
CA MET A 107 2.29 -1.22 3.76
C MET A 107 2.28 -0.12 4.82
N GLU A 108 3.00 0.96 4.53
CA GLU A 108 3.07 2.15 5.36
C GLU A 108 1.68 2.73 5.61
N PHE A 109 1.35 2.95 6.88
CA PHE A 109 0.18 3.73 7.24
C PHE A 109 0.48 5.22 7.11
N ILE A 110 0.01 5.82 6.01
CA ILE A 110 0.08 7.27 5.80
C ILE A 110 -1.10 7.91 6.54
N GLN A 111 -0.80 8.61 7.63
CA GLN A 111 -1.79 9.35 8.39
C GLN A 111 -2.28 10.56 7.59
N GLY A 112 -3.52 10.49 7.11
CA GLY A 112 -4.14 11.55 6.33
C GLY A 112 -5.66 11.41 6.29
N GLN A 113 -6.35 12.50 5.99
CA GLN A 113 -7.78 12.42 5.71
C GLN A 113 -7.96 11.89 4.29
N THR A 114 -8.86 10.92 4.11
CA THR A 114 -9.13 10.42 2.76
C THR A 114 -9.79 11.53 1.94
N LEU A 115 -9.62 11.48 0.62
CA LEU A 115 -10.33 12.40 -0.27
C LEU A 115 -11.85 12.29 -0.11
N GLN A 116 -12.36 11.09 0.21
CA GLN A 116 -13.78 10.85 0.44
C GLN A 116 -14.30 11.61 1.67
N ASP A 117 -13.51 11.66 2.75
CA ASP A 117 -13.87 12.38 3.98
C ASP A 117 -13.94 13.89 3.76
N ARG A 118 -13.05 14.43 2.91
CA ARG A 118 -13.03 15.86 2.58
C ARG A 118 -13.90 16.25 1.38
N TRP A 119 -14.31 15.33 0.52
CA TRP A 119 -14.95 15.63 -0.77
C TRP A 119 -16.14 16.61 -0.68
N ASN A 120 -16.94 16.46 0.38
CA ASN A 120 -18.15 17.25 0.62
C ASN A 120 -17.87 18.60 1.30
N GLY A 121 -16.68 18.81 1.87
CA GLY A 121 -16.28 20.03 2.57
C GLY A 121 -15.25 20.88 1.83
N LEU A 122 -14.76 20.44 0.67
CA LEU A 122 -13.82 21.20 -0.17
C LEU A 122 -14.60 22.27 -0.95
N ASP A 123 -14.16 23.52 -0.82
CA ASP A 123 -14.67 24.61 -1.65
C ASP A 123 -14.17 24.49 -3.10
N ASP A 124 -14.64 25.39 -3.98
CA ASP A 124 -14.28 25.34 -5.40
C ASP A 124 -12.76 25.59 -5.65
N LEU A 125 -12.08 26.34 -4.77
CA LEU A 125 -10.63 26.60 -4.85
C LEU A 125 -9.81 25.37 -4.43
N ASP A 126 -10.26 24.65 -3.41
CA ASP A 126 -9.69 23.38 -2.97
C ASP A 126 -9.85 22.29 -4.04
N ARG A 127 -11.02 22.24 -4.70
CA ARG A 127 -11.27 21.31 -5.81
C ARG A 127 -10.40 21.62 -7.02
N VAL A 128 -10.16 22.90 -7.35
CA VAL A 128 -9.25 23.31 -8.42
C VAL A 128 -7.80 22.97 -8.07
N SER A 129 -7.40 23.14 -6.81
CA SER A 129 -6.06 22.79 -6.33
C SER A 129 -5.81 21.27 -6.38
N LEU A 130 -6.80 20.46 -5.99
CA LEU A 130 -6.75 18.99 -6.14
C LEU A 130 -6.72 18.57 -7.61
N ARG A 131 -7.56 19.15 -8.45
CA ARG A 131 -7.54 18.90 -9.91
C ARG A 131 -6.19 19.25 -10.51
N SER A 132 -5.57 20.34 -10.06
CA SER A 132 -4.25 20.77 -10.50
C SER A 132 -3.14 19.85 -10.00
N ALA A 133 -3.22 19.36 -8.76
CA ALA A 133 -2.28 18.37 -8.21
C ALA A 133 -2.37 17.01 -8.92
N ILE A 134 -3.57 16.58 -9.31
CA ILE A 134 -3.81 15.37 -10.11
C ILE A 134 -3.38 15.60 -11.57
N SER A 135 -3.65 16.79 -12.14
CA SER A 135 -3.31 17.16 -13.52
C SER A 135 -1.81 17.38 -13.73
N ASN A 136 -1.09 17.95 -12.76
CA ASN A 136 0.36 18.11 -12.81
C ASN A 136 1.14 16.79 -12.73
N ARG A 137 0.49 15.66 -12.39
CA ARG A 137 1.10 14.33 -12.55
C ARG A 137 1.13 13.83 -14.00
N GLN A 138 0.44 14.50 -14.93
CA GLN A 138 0.39 14.09 -16.35
C GLN A 138 1.40 14.78 -17.27
N ARG A 139 2.29 15.65 -16.76
CA ARG A 139 3.36 16.23 -17.58
C ARG A 139 4.70 15.56 -17.30
N PHE A 140 4.84 14.32 -17.78
CA PHE A 140 6.15 13.75 -18.06
C PHE A 140 6.43 13.92 -19.55
N THR A 141 7.18 14.97 -19.91
CA THR A 141 7.84 15.03 -21.22
C THR A 141 9.10 14.17 -21.14
N PRO A 142 9.24 13.13 -21.97
CA PRO A 142 10.47 12.36 -22.05
C PRO A 142 11.56 13.26 -22.67
N THR A 143 12.74 13.27 -22.05
CA THR A 143 13.99 13.74 -22.68
C THR A 143 14.83 12.51 -22.99
#